data_AF-A0AAW4P5X6-F1
#
_entry.id   AF-A0AAW4P5X6-F1
#
_cell.length_a   1.000
_cell.length_b   1.000
_cell.length_c   1.000
_cell.angle_alpha   90.00
_cell.angle_beta   90.00
_cell.angle_gamma   90.00
#
_symmetry.space_group_name_H-M   'P 1'
#
loop_
_entity.id
_entity.type
_entity.pdbx_description
1 polymer ?
#
loop_
_entity_poly.entity_id
_entity_poly.type
_entity_poly.pdbx_seq_one_letter_code
_entity_poly.pdbx_strand_id
1 'polypeptide(L)' 'MLTSRTDAQDRTWRYEYDKESQQLVAVVAPDGNRWQWWLDADARVIRER' A
#
# COMPACT_ATOMS: atom_id res chain seq x y z
N MET A 1 -7.30 2.43 -5.70
CA MET A 1 -8.20 2.95 -4.64
C MET A 1 -7.34 3.27 -3.41
N LEU A 2 -7.61 4.32 -2.64
CA LEU A 2 -6.87 4.62 -1.40
C LEU A 2 -7.75 4.24 -0.20
N THR A 3 -7.23 3.42 0.71
CA THR A 3 -7.92 3.10 1.97
C THR A 3 -7.03 3.45 3.14
N SER A 4 -7.63 3.92 4.22
CA SER A 4 -6.92 4.23 5.47
C SER A 4 -7.52 3.44 6.62
N ARG A 5 -6.66 2.99 7.54
CA ARG A 5 -7.06 2.29 8.75
C ARG A 5 -6.37 2.93 9.95
N THR A 6 -7.15 3.36 10.92
CA THR A 6 -6.63 3.81 12.22
C THR A 6 -6.67 2.63 13.17
N ASP A 7 -5.55 2.32 13.83
CA ASP A 7 -5.50 1.27 14.85
C ASP A 7 -5.88 1.80 16.24
N ALA A 8 -5.95 0.90 17.23
CA ALA A 8 -6.41 1.22 18.58
C ALA A 8 -5.46 2.16 19.36
N GLN A 9 -4.26 2.44 18.84
CA GLN A 9 -3.34 3.46 19.35
C GLN A 9 -3.42 4.78 18.57
N ASP A 10 -4.52 5.06 17.86
CA ASP A 10 -4.73 6.27 17.05
C ASP A 10 -3.72 6.46 15.90
N ARG A 11 -3.00 5.40 15.52
CA ARG A 11 -2.03 5.48 14.43
C ARG A 11 -2.71 5.12 13.11
N THR A 12 -2.47 5.95 12.10
CA THR A 12 -3.15 5.83 10.79
C THR A 12 -2.25 5.19 9.75
N TRP A 13 -2.68 4.04 9.26
CA TRP A 13 -2.08 3.34 8.12
C TRP A 13 -2.82 3.71 6.84
N ARG A 14 -2.08 3.91 5.74
CA ARG A 14 -2.66 4.13 4.42
C ARG A 14 -2.22 3.04 3.47
N TYR A 15 -3.15 2.55 2.67
CA TYR A 15 -2.96 1.48 1.70
C TYR A 15 -3.36 2.01 0.32
N GLU A 16 -2.41 1.99 -0.60
CA GLU A 16 -2.60 2.38 -1.99
C GLU A 16 -2.81 1.13 -2.83
N TYR A 17 -3.93 1.07 -3.55
CA TYR A 17 -4.25 0.00 -4.49
C TYR A 17 -4.22 0.52 -5.92
N ASP A 18 -3.70 -0.30 -6.83
CA ASP A 18 -3.83 -0.07 -8.25
C ASP A 18 -5.31 -0.02 -8.67
N LYS A 19 -5.66 0.85 -9.61
CA LYS A 19 -7.07 1.04 -10.01
C LYS A 19 -7.57 -0.02 -10.98
N GLU A 20 -6.66 -0.64 -11.72
CA GLU A 20 -7.01 -1.57 -12.79
C GLU A 20 -7.06 -3.00 -12.24
N SER A 21 -5.99 -3.43 -11.57
CA SER A 21 -5.83 -4.75 -10.99
C SER A 21 -6.39 -4.90 -9.57
N GLN A 22 -6.71 -3.78 -8.89
CA GLN A 22 -7.12 -3.73 -7.48
C GLN A 22 -6.09 -4.34 -6.51
N GLN A 23 -4.82 -4.44 -6.92
CA GLN A 23 -3.74 -4.99 -6.11
C GLN A 23 -3.14 -3.91 -5.19
N LEU A 24 -2.65 -4.32 -4.01
CA LEU A 24 -1.97 -3.42 -3.08
C LEU A 24 -0.58 -3.07 -3.62
N VAL A 25 -0.34 -1.79 -3.91
CA VAL A 25 0.93 -1.29 -4.47
C VAL A 25 1.73 -0.44 -3.49
N ALA A 26 1.13 0.08 -2.41
CA ALA A 26 1.90 0.76 -1.37
C ALA A 26 1.22 0.71 0.00
N VAL A 27 2.04 0.79 1.04
CA VAL A 27 1.63 0.95 2.43
C VAL A 27 2.41 2.11 3.03
N VAL A 28 1.71 3.05 3.65
CA VAL A 28 2.30 4.14 4.43
C VAL A 28 1.98 3.90 5.90
N ALA A 29 3.03 3.71 6.69
CA ALA A 29 2.94 3.63 8.13
C ALA A 29 2.68 5.01 8.76
N PRO A 30 2.15 5.02 9.99
CA PRO A 30 1.90 6.25 10.74
C PRO A 30 3.16 7.06 11.06
N ASP A 31 4.32 6.39 11.14
CA ASP A 31 5.63 6.99 11.39
C ASP A 31 6.21 7.70 10.15
N GLY A 32 5.52 7.64 9.01
CA GLY A 32 5.95 8.21 7.74
C GLY A 32 6.74 7.25 6.86
N ASN A 33 7.06 6.03 7.33
CA ASN A 33 7.65 5.02 6.47
C ASN A 33 6.67 4.60 5.39
N ARG A 34 7.17 4.48 4.16
CA ARG A 34 6.38 4.03 3.02
C ARG A 34 7.07 2.87 2.36
N TRP A 35 6.35 1.75 2.28
CA TRP A 35 6.72 0.61 1.46
C TRP A 35 5.93 0.68 0.16
N GLN A 36 6.61 0.48 -0.96
CA GLN A 36 5.98 0.44 -2.27
C GLN A 36 6.45 -0.78 -3.05
N TRP A 37 5.50 -1.43 -3.70
CA TRP A 37 5.74 -2.52 -4.62
C TRP A 37 5.21 -2.15 -5.99
N TRP A 38 5.96 -2.51 -7.03
CA TRP A 38 5.48 -2.50 -8.39
C TRP A 38 5.18 -3.93 -8.77
N LEU A 39 3.94 -4.18 -9.18
CA LEU A 39 3.48 -5.48 -9.61
C LEU A 39 3.27 -5.47 -11.13
N ASP A 40 3.52 -6.61 -11.77
CA ASP A 40 3.10 -6.85 -13.15
C ASP A 40 1.63 -7.29 -13.21
N ALA A 41 1.13 -7.52 -14.43
CA ALA A 41 -0.25 -7.98 -14.66
C ALA A 41 -0.56 -9.36 -14.04
N ASP A 42 0.46 -10.15 -13.69
CA ASP A 42 0.34 -11.48 -13.06
C ASP A 42 0.47 -11.40 -11.52
N ALA A 43 0.37 -10.19 -10.94
CA ALA A 43 0.51 -9.94 -9.50
C ALA A 43 1.93 -10.23 -8.96
N ARG A 44 2.96 -10.22 -9.79
CA ARG A 44 4.33 -10.48 -9.37
C ARG A 44 5.06 -9.18 -9.08
N VAL A 45 5.74 -9.12 -7.94
CA VAL A 45 6.57 -7.97 -7.57
C VAL A 45 7.77 -7.90 -8.50
N ILE A 46 7.83 -6.84 -9.31
CA ILE A 46 8.98 -6.53 -10.18
C ILE A 46 9.95 -5.55 -9.52
N ARG A 47 9.50 -4.84 -8.48
CA ARG A 47 10.33 -3.90 -7.70
C ARG A 47 9.72 -3.65 -6.33
N GLU A 48 10.57 -3.44 -5.33
CA GLU A 48 10.21 -2.91 -4.03
C GLU A 48 11.04 -1.65 -3.69
N ARG A 49 10.48 -0.76 -2.86
CA ARG A 49 11.12 0.44 -2.34
C ARG A 49 10.67 0.73 -0.92
#